data_AF-A0A9D2HI60-F1
#
_entry.id   AF-A0A9D2HI60-F1
#
_cell.length_a   1.000
_cell.length_b   1.000
_cell.length_c   1.000
_cell.angle_alpha   90.00
_cell.angle_beta   90.00
_cell.angle_gamma   90.00
#
_symmetry.space_group_name_H-M   'P 1'
#
loop_
_entity.id
_entity.type
_entity.pdbx_description
1 polymer ?
#
loop_
_entity_poly.entity_id
_entity_poly.type
_entity_poly.pdbx_seq_one_letter_code
_entity_poly.pdbx_strand_id
1 'polypeptide(L)'
;MELKPLVDLHTHTIASGHAYSTLKENIEAAKAMGLTVLGTSEHAKLMPGTAPLIYFTNFKVIPKVVDGVYLINGIEANIFNEKGEIDVDESILPKMDYIIASLHSPCFKDLGMAANTKAVIGAVENPNVTVIGHPDDDRYPIDHDQLAAAAAEHHTALELNNGSLNPLSTRKGARKNIVTLLEACRKYKTMILMGTDSHICYEIGHFEDSMEMLREVDFPEELVINFDLNRLPYVLRTRHALEVAAMSRGEKSGE
;
A
#
# COMPACT_ATOMS: atom_id res chain seq x y z
N MET A 1 -23.22 9.11 -9.09
CA MET A 1 -21.94 9.84 -9.18
C MET A 1 -20.88 8.81 -9.51
N GLU A 2 -19.98 9.12 -10.43
CA GLU A 2 -18.83 8.26 -10.71
C GLU A 2 -17.94 8.23 -9.45
N LEU A 3 -17.56 7.04 -8.98
CA LEU A 3 -16.68 6.90 -7.83
C LEU A 3 -15.28 7.39 -8.20
N LYS A 4 -14.74 8.28 -7.36
CA LYS A 4 -13.42 8.85 -7.53
C LYS A 4 -12.51 8.38 -6.39
N PRO A 5 -11.32 7.82 -6.68
CA PRO A 5 -10.29 7.57 -5.68
C PRO A 5 -9.86 8.88 -4.99
N LEU A 6 -9.76 8.86 -3.66
CA LEU A 6 -9.39 10.00 -2.82
C LEU A 6 -8.03 9.82 -2.15
N VAL A 7 -7.47 8.62 -2.22
CA VAL A 7 -6.29 8.18 -1.46
C VAL A 7 -5.33 7.47 -2.40
N ASP A 8 -4.04 7.74 -2.28
CA ASP A 8 -2.96 6.92 -2.83
C ASP A 8 -1.87 6.77 -1.76
N LEU A 9 -1.62 5.55 -1.28
CA LEU A 9 -0.66 5.29 -0.19
C LEU A 9 0.57 4.52 -0.64
N HIS A 10 0.67 4.11 -1.90
CA HIS A 10 1.84 3.38 -2.38
C HIS A 10 2.59 4.27 -3.37
N THR A 11 3.47 5.13 -2.84
CA THR A 11 4.27 6.05 -3.65
C THR A 11 5.69 6.16 -3.11
N HIS A 12 6.64 6.32 -4.03
CA HIS A 12 8.07 6.39 -3.77
C HIS A 12 8.65 7.72 -4.25
N THR A 13 9.75 8.14 -3.64
CA THR A 13 10.48 9.35 -3.99
C THR A 13 11.93 9.02 -4.31
N ILE A 14 12.73 10.01 -4.70
CA ILE A 14 14.19 9.90 -4.90
C ILE A 14 14.95 9.30 -3.70
N ALA A 15 14.32 9.18 -2.53
CA ALA A 15 14.88 8.47 -1.39
C ALA A 15 15.03 6.96 -1.67
N SER A 16 14.11 6.38 -2.44
CA SER A 16 14.26 5.06 -3.06
C SER A 16 15.03 5.21 -4.37
N GLY A 17 16.24 4.67 -4.47
CA GLY A 17 17.20 4.96 -5.54
C GLY A 17 16.80 4.57 -6.97
N HIS A 18 15.58 4.09 -7.20
CA HIS A 18 14.99 3.84 -8.52
C HIS A 18 13.64 4.57 -8.73
N ALA A 19 13.32 5.54 -7.88
CA ALA A 19 12.27 6.52 -8.09
C ALA A 19 12.88 7.90 -8.38
N TYR A 20 12.11 8.76 -9.06
CA TYR A 20 12.63 9.91 -9.79
C TYR A 20 11.97 11.24 -9.41
N SER A 21 11.08 11.24 -8.41
CA SER A 21 10.36 12.44 -7.96
C SER A 21 10.63 12.73 -6.49
N THR A 22 10.59 14.00 -6.14
CA THR A 22 10.65 14.49 -4.76
C THR A 22 9.28 14.37 -4.09
N LEU A 23 9.25 14.41 -2.75
CA LEU A 23 7.99 14.47 -2.01
C LEU A 23 7.12 15.67 -2.44
N LYS A 24 7.74 16.82 -2.78
CA LYS A 24 7.00 18.00 -3.24
C LYS A 24 6.32 17.77 -4.58
N GLU A 25 7.01 17.18 -5.55
CA GLU A 25 6.43 16.82 -6.85
C GLU A 25 5.30 15.80 -6.68
N ASN A 26 5.46 14.84 -5.77
CA ASN A 26 4.40 13.88 -5.48
C ASN A 26 3.14 14.56 -4.90
N ILE A 27 3.30 15.55 -4.01
CA ILE A 27 2.19 16.34 -3.45
C ILE A 27 1.49 17.17 -4.53
N GLU A 28 2.25 17.79 -5.44
CA GLU A 28 1.71 18.58 -6.54
C GLU A 28 0.87 17.72 -7.50
N ALA A 29 1.36 16.52 -7.82
CA ALA A 29 0.61 15.56 -8.64
C ALA A 29 -0.66 15.07 -7.94
N ALA A 30 -0.57 14.70 -6.65
CA ALA A 30 -1.73 14.30 -5.85
C ALA A 30 -2.82 15.38 -5.84
N LYS A 31 -2.43 16.64 -5.66
CA LYS A 31 -3.36 17.79 -5.75
C LYS A 31 -3.99 17.91 -7.13
N ALA A 32 -3.19 17.79 -8.20
CA ALA A 32 -3.68 17.89 -9.57
C ALA A 32 -4.72 16.80 -9.90
N MET A 33 -4.52 15.59 -9.37
CA MET A 33 -5.48 14.49 -9.47
C MET A 33 -6.67 14.62 -8.52
N GLY A 34 -6.62 15.59 -7.60
CA GLY A 34 -7.65 15.84 -6.61
C GLY A 34 -7.75 14.74 -5.55
N LEU A 35 -6.62 14.10 -5.22
CA LEU A 35 -6.50 13.25 -4.04
C LEU A 35 -6.63 14.12 -2.79
N THR A 36 -7.30 13.59 -1.77
CA THR A 36 -7.37 14.22 -0.45
C THR A 36 -6.22 13.75 0.44
N VAL A 37 -5.71 12.54 0.22
CA VAL A 37 -4.67 11.91 1.02
C VAL A 37 -3.59 11.31 0.12
N LEU A 38 -2.33 11.59 0.47
CA LEU A 38 -1.15 11.01 -0.16
C LEU A 38 -0.28 10.34 0.91
N GLY A 39 0.11 9.10 0.66
CA GLY A 39 1.09 8.37 1.46
C GLY A 39 2.45 8.31 0.77
N THR A 40 3.53 8.44 1.54
CA THR A 40 4.90 8.04 1.13
C THR A 40 5.25 6.70 1.75
N SER A 41 5.79 5.77 0.96
CA SER A 41 6.03 4.39 1.34
C SER A 41 7.37 3.89 0.79
N GLU A 42 8.46 4.64 1.00
CA GLU A 42 9.79 4.26 0.53
C GLU A 42 10.16 2.82 0.92
N HIS A 43 10.96 2.15 0.09
CA HIS A 43 11.39 0.78 0.41
C HIS A 43 12.25 0.72 1.68
N ALA A 44 12.08 -0.34 2.45
CA ALA A 44 12.89 -0.63 3.64
C ALA A 44 14.30 -1.16 3.30
N LYS A 45 15.14 -1.29 4.35
CA LYS A 45 16.62 -1.37 4.29
C LYS A 45 17.24 -2.50 3.46
N LEU A 46 16.52 -3.58 3.18
CA LEU A 46 17.03 -4.68 2.35
C LEU A 46 16.92 -4.39 0.85
N MET A 47 16.12 -3.41 0.43
CA MET A 47 16.04 -3.01 -0.96
C MET A 47 17.34 -2.29 -1.39
N PRO A 48 18.05 -2.77 -2.43
CA PRO A 48 19.26 -2.11 -2.87
C PRO A 48 19.04 -0.67 -3.31
N GLY A 49 19.86 0.26 -2.78
CA GLY A 49 19.83 1.67 -3.16
C GLY A 49 18.69 2.48 -2.52
N THR A 50 17.98 1.93 -1.53
CA THR A 50 16.89 2.61 -0.85
C THR A 50 17.33 3.63 0.20
N ALA A 51 16.35 4.30 0.81
CA ALA A 51 16.49 5.28 1.86
C ALA A 51 17.21 4.70 3.09
N PRO A 52 18.21 5.40 3.66
CA PRO A 52 18.80 5.01 4.92
C PRO A 52 17.79 5.19 6.07
N LEU A 53 17.93 4.41 7.15
CA LEU A 53 17.01 4.42 8.30
C LEU A 53 16.71 5.84 8.84
N ILE A 54 17.69 6.75 8.80
CA ILE A 54 17.55 8.13 9.27
C ILE A 54 16.46 8.91 8.52
N TYR A 55 16.16 8.56 7.26
CA TYR A 55 15.07 9.14 6.47
C TYR A 55 13.74 9.04 7.23
N PHE A 56 13.38 7.83 7.64
CA PHE A 56 12.16 7.51 8.37
C PHE A 56 12.10 8.16 9.76
N THR A 57 13.25 8.32 10.43
CA THR A 57 13.30 8.92 11.78
C THR A 57 12.89 10.40 11.78
N ASN A 58 12.98 11.07 10.63
CA ASN A 58 12.79 12.51 10.53
C ASN A 58 11.42 12.93 9.97
N PHE A 59 10.47 11.99 9.77
CA PHE A 59 9.10 12.29 9.33
C PHE A 59 8.39 13.37 10.16
N LYS A 60 8.80 13.60 11.41
CA LYS A 60 8.34 14.70 12.27
C LYS A 60 8.43 16.11 11.66
N VAL A 61 9.24 16.32 10.62
CA VAL A 61 9.38 17.64 9.97
C VAL A 61 8.40 17.84 8.80
N ILE A 62 7.75 16.76 8.35
CA ILE A 62 6.79 16.81 7.25
C ILE A 62 5.47 17.38 7.81
N PRO A 63 4.94 18.49 7.25
CA PRO A 63 3.64 19.01 7.66
C PRO A 63 2.53 18.00 7.38
N LYS A 64 1.52 17.92 8.26
CA LYS A 64 0.38 17.01 8.05
C LYS A 64 -0.46 17.35 6.81
N VAL A 65 -0.51 18.63 6.42
CA VAL A 65 -1.25 19.11 5.24
C VAL A 65 -0.37 20.05 4.43
N VAL A 66 -0.27 19.81 3.13
CA VAL A 66 0.42 20.69 2.17
C VAL A 66 -0.48 20.88 0.96
N ASP A 67 -0.74 22.14 0.57
CA ASP A 67 -1.55 22.50 -0.58
C ASP A 67 -2.96 21.86 -0.63
N GLY A 68 -3.52 21.52 0.54
CA GLY A 68 -4.83 20.88 0.71
C GLY A 68 -4.80 19.34 0.72
N VAL A 69 -3.64 18.72 0.52
CA VAL A 69 -3.44 17.26 0.57
C VAL A 69 -2.94 16.86 1.96
N TYR A 70 -3.59 15.89 2.58
CA TYR A 70 -3.15 15.30 3.85
C TYR A 70 -2.06 14.25 3.61
N LEU A 71 -0.96 14.35 4.35
CA LEU A 71 0.21 13.50 4.18
C LEU A 71 0.26 12.44 5.27
N ILE A 72 0.50 11.20 4.85
CA ILE A 72 0.64 10.04 5.72
C ILE A 72 1.99 9.39 5.44
N ASN A 73 2.72 9.07 6.50
CA ASN A 73 4.08 8.57 6.38
C ASN A 73 4.12 7.07 6.69
N GLY A 74 4.44 6.27 5.69
CA GLY A 74 4.58 4.83 5.81
C GLY A 74 5.92 4.34 5.30
N ILE A 75 5.96 3.04 5.03
CA ILE A 75 7.12 2.32 4.54
C ILE A 75 6.62 1.10 3.77
N GLU A 76 7.27 0.80 2.64
CA GLU A 76 7.12 -0.50 2.00
C GLU A 76 8.22 -1.44 2.50
N ALA A 77 7.85 -2.30 3.43
CA ALA A 77 8.70 -3.30 4.01
C ALA A 77 8.90 -4.50 3.07
N ASN A 78 10.09 -5.08 3.10
CA ASN A 78 10.44 -6.29 2.39
C ASN A 78 10.18 -7.49 3.29
N ILE A 79 9.33 -8.42 2.85
CA ILE A 79 9.24 -9.76 3.42
C ILE A 79 10.47 -10.54 2.94
N PHE A 80 11.31 -11.02 3.85
CA PHE A 80 12.64 -11.55 3.48
C PHE A 80 12.88 -13.02 3.83
N ASN A 81 11.89 -13.72 4.44
CA ASN A 81 11.99 -15.15 4.70
C ASN A 81 10.64 -15.86 4.78
N GLU A 82 10.68 -17.20 4.84
CA GLU A 82 9.51 -18.08 4.90
C GLU A 82 8.61 -17.87 6.14
N LYS A 83 9.12 -17.18 7.18
CA LYS A 83 8.33 -16.88 8.39
C LYS A 83 7.52 -15.60 8.26
N GLY A 84 7.71 -14.81 7.20
CA GLY A 84 7.04 -13.52 7.04
C GLY A 84 7.66 -12.38 7.84
N GLU A 85 8.92 -12.51 8.27
CA GLU A 85 9.62 -11.40 8.90
C GLU A 85 9.82 -10.25 7.91
N ILE A 86 9.65 -9.02 8.40
CA ILE A 86 9.80 -7.78 7.63
C ILE A 86 11.02 -6.99 8.11
N ASP A 87 11.67 -6.25 7.22
CA ASP A 87 12.92 -5.54 7.49
C ASP A 87 12.73 -4.12 8.08
N VAL A 88 11.72 -3.96 8.94
CA VAL A 88 11.43 -2.70 9.64
C VAL A 88 11.99 -2.75 11.05
N ASP A 89 12.84 -1.77 11.40
CA ASP A 89 13.40 -1.68 12.74
C ASP A 89 12.36 -1.18 13.76
N GLU A 90 12.33 -1.81 14.94
CA GLU A 90 11.40 -1.42 16.03
C GLU A 90 11.51 0.06 16.41
N SER A 91 12.69 0.66 16.24
CA SER A 91 12.97 2.06 16.57
C SER A 91 12.21 3.06 15.69
N ILE A 92 11.85 2.69 14.46
CA ILE A 92 11.07 3.54 13.54
C ILE A 92 9.58 3.21 13.53
N LEU A 93 9.17 2.07 14.10
CA LEU A 93 7.75 1.71 14.20
C LEU A 93 6.89 2.85 14.76
N PRO A 94 7.24 3.56 15.85
CA PRO A 94 6.39 4.65 16.36
C PRO A 94 6.23 5.85 15.41
N LYS A 95 6.96 5.89 14.29
CA LYS A 95 6.93 6.96 13.28
C LYS A 95 6.11 6.59 12.04
N MET A 96 5.73 5.33 11.90
CA MET A 96 4.99 4.83 10.74
C MET A 96 3.49 4.88 11.01
N ASP A 97 2.77 5.61 10.17
CA ASP A 97 1.31 5.65 10.16
C ASP A 97 0.73 4.34 9.61
N TYR A 98 1.40 3.71 8.64
CA TYR A 98 1.03 2.43 8.02
C TYR A 98 2.28 1.69 7.55
N ILE A 99 2.14 0.38 7.30
CA ILE A 99 3.21 -0.45 6.74
C ILE A 99 2.60 -1.31 5.64
N ILE A 100 3.15 -1.19 4.44
CA ILE A 100 2.93 -2.12 3.34
C ILE A 100 4.02 -3.18 3.44
N ALA A 101 3.68 -4.47 3.47
CA ALA A 101 4.65 -5.56 3.40
C ALA A 101 4.52 -6.27 2.06
N SER A 102 5.64 -6.41 1.35
CA SER A 102 5.67 -6.90 -0.02
C SER A 102 6.78 -7.92 -0.22
N LEU A 103 6.61 -8.78 -1.23
CA LEU A 103 7.69 -9.62 -1.74
C LEU A 103 8.40 -8.85 -2.86
N HIS A 104 9.73 -8.81 -2.81
CA HIS A 104 10.54 -8.21 -3.88
C HIS A 104 11.67 -9.15 -4.26
N SER A 105 11.91 -9.34 -5.56
CA SER A 105 12.95 -10.25 -6.06
C SER A 105 14.37 -10.00 -5.50
N PRO A 106 14.80 -8.76 -5.17
CA PRO A 106 16.08 -8.54 -4.51
C PRO A 106 16.15 -9.05 -3.06
N CYS A 107 15.01 -9.18 -2.39
CA CYS A 107 14.92 -9.46 -0.95
C CYS A 107 14.35 -10.84 -0.65
N PHE A 108 13.64 -11.45 -1.61
CA PHE A 108 12.96 -12.72 -1.47
C PHE A 108 13.16 -13.59 -2.72
N LYS A 109 13.46 -14.86 -2.49
CA LYS A 109 13.56 -15.87 -3.55
C LYS A 109 12.31 -16.73 -3.52
N ASP A 110 11.78 -17.08 -4.69
CA ASP A 110 10.70 -18.07 -4.80
C ASP A 110 11.04 -19.38 -4.06
N LEU A 111 10.16 -19.78 -3.15
CA LEU A 111 10.23 -21.02 -2.36
C LEU A 111 9.14 -22.02 -2.78
N GLY A 112 8.36 -21.70 -3.82
CA GLY A 112 7.17 -22.44 -4.22
C GLY A 112 5.91 -21.97 -3.49
N MET A 113 4.75 -22.19 -4.13
CA MET A 113 3.48 -21.58 -3.74
C MET A 113 3.11 -21.73 -2.26
N ALA A 114 3.27 -22.93 -1.70
CA ALA A 114 2.96 -23.16 -0.28
C ALA A 114 3.85 -22.35 0.67
N ALA A 115 5.16 -22.29 0.40
CA ALA A 115 6.12 -21.59 1.24
C ALA A 115 6.01 -20.06 1.07
N ASN A 116 5.78 -19.57 -0.15
CA ASN A 116 5.51 -18.16 -0.40
C ASN A 116 4.21 -17.72 0.29
N THR A 117 3.15 -18.52 0.20
CA THR A 117 1.86 -18.25 0.89
C THR A 117 2.07 -18.14 2.39
N LYS A 118 2.80 -19.10 2.98
CA LYS A 118 3.16 -19.06 4.40
C LYS A 118 3.97 -17.82 4.77
N ALA A 119 4.91 -17.39 3.92
CA ALA A 119 5.69 -16.18 4.14
C ALA A 119 4.78 -14.93 4.18
N VAL A 120 3.88 -14.78 3.20
CA VAL A 120 2.97 -13.62 3.16
C VAL A 120 1.96 -13.67 4.31
N ILE A 121 1.43 -14.84 4.67
CA ILE A 121 0.54 -14.98 5.83
C ILE A 121 1.29 -14.66 7.14
N GLY A 122 2.55 -15.07 7.29
CA GLY A 122 3.37 -14.67 8.44
C GLY A 122 3.56 -13.16 8.56
N ALA A 123 3.60 -12.44 7.43
CA ALA A 123 3.61 -10.98 7.43
C ALA A 123 2.24 -10.39 7.79
N VAL A 124 1.13 -11.00 7.35
CA VAL A 124 -0.25 -10.64 7.77
C VAL A 124 -0.44 -10.81 9.29
N GLU A 125 0.14 -11.85 9.90
CA GLU A 125 0.06 -12.09 11.34
C GLU A 125 0.82 -11.04 12.18
N ASN A 126 1.71 -10.25 11.57
CA ASN A 126 2.42 -9.18 12.25
C ASN A 126 1.49 -7.98 12.50
N PRO A 127 1.22 -7.60 13.77
CA PRO A 127 0.24 -6.55 14.10
C PRO A 127 0.65 -5.14 13.64
N ASN A 128 1.87 -4.97 13.12
CA ASN A 128 2.32 -3.71 12.56
C ASN A 128 2.05 -3.58 11.06
N VAL A 129 1.84 -4.68 10.34
CA VAL A 129 1.55 -4.69 8.91
C VAL A 129 0.07 -4.39 8.70
N THR A 130 -0.22 -3.35 7.92
CA THR A 130 -1.61 -2.92 7.67
C THR A 130 -2.04 -3.20 6.23
N VAL A 131 -1.10 -3.41 5.31
CA VAL A 131 -1.35 -3.72 3.90
C VAL A 131 -0.35 -4.78 3.42
N ILE A 132 -0.79 -5.73 2.61
CA ILE A 132 0.09 -6.54 1.77
C ILE A 132 0.16 -5.92 0.38
N GLY A 133 1.35 -5.52 -0.05
CA GLY A 133 1.59 -4.89 -1.35
C GLY A 133 1.67 -5.90 -2.49
N HIS A 134 1.11 -5.53 -3.63
CA HIS A 134 1.09 -6.28 -4.91
C HIS A 134 1.22 -7.81 -4.79
N PRO A 135 0.27 -8.50 -4.11
CA PRO A 135 0.30 -9.95 -3.98
C PRO A 135 -0.13 -10.64 -5.29
N ASP A 136 0.28 -10.15 -6.45
CA ASP A 136 -0.24 -10.52 -7.78
C ASP A 136 0.82 -11.06 -8.75
N ASP A 137 2.00 -11.44 -8.25
CA ASP A 137 3.16 -11.74 -9.09
C ASP A 137 3.62 -13.21 -9.07
N ASP A 138 3.53 -13.88 -10.23
CA ASP A 138 3.95 -15.28 -10.44
C ASP A 138 5.47 -15.49 -10.37
N ARG A 139 6.29 -14.45 -10.17
CA ARG A 139 7.69 -14.62 -9.75
C ARG A 139 7.79 -15.24 -8.35
N TYR A 140 6.74 -15.13 -7.55
CA TYR A 140 6.58 -15.76 -6.24
C TYR A 140 5.09 -16.12 -6.06
N PRO A 141 4.62 -17.20 -6.72
CA PRO A 141 3.19 -17.55 -6.71
C PRO A 141 2.71 -17.80 -5.29
N ILE A 142 1.45 -17.46 -5.01
CA ILE A 142 0.80 -17.62 -3.71
C ILE A 142 -0.64 -18.10 -3.89
N ASP A 143 -1.24 -18.63 -2.81
CA ASP A 143 -2.66 -18.96 -2.75
C ASP A 143 -3.46 -17.75 -2.24
N HIS A 144 -4.15 -17.08 -3.17
CA HIS A 144 -4.96 -15.89 -2.86
C HIS A 144 -6.17 -16.17 -1.98
N ASP A 145 -6.73 -17.39 -1.98
CA ASP A 145 -7.87 -17.75 -1.12
C ASP A 145 -7.41 -17.82 0.34
N GLN A 146 -6.27 -18.47 0.60
CA GLN A 146 -5.66 -18.51 1.93
C GLN A 146 -5.21 -17.12 2.39
N LEU A 147 -4.60 -16.32 1.50
CA LEU A 147 -4.18 -14.97 1.82
C LEU A 147 -5.37 -14.06 2.19
N ALA A 148 -6.44 -14.05 1.39
CA ALA A 148 -7.61 -13.22 1.65
C ALA A 148 -8.30 -13.60 2.96
N ALA A 149 -8.40 -14.89 3.26
CA ALA A 149 -8.94 -15.38 4.54
C ALA A 149 -8.12 -14.87 5.74
N ALA A 150 -6.79 -15.03 5.70
CA ALA A 150 -5.91 -14.57 6.76
C ALA A 150 -5.97 -13.04 6.92
N ALA A 151 -5.95 -12.30 5.81
CA ALA A 151 -6.03 -10.84 5.83
C ALA A 151 -7.34 -10.32 6.45
N ALA A 152 -8.46 -10.99 6.19
CA ALA A 152 -9.74 -10.68 6.84
C ALA A 152 -9.71 -10.95 8.36
N GLU A 153 -9.08 -12.04 8.80
CA GLU A 153 -8.95 -12.40 10.22
C GLU A 153 -8.06 -11.41 10.98
N HIS A 154 -6.96 -10.97 10.36
CA HIS A 154 -5.94 -10.11 10.99
C HIS A 154 -6.14 -8.62 10.72
N HIS A 155 -7.22 -8.23 10.04
CA HIS A 155 -7.52 -6.84 9.72
C HIS A 155 -6.39 -6.15 8.90
N THR A 156 -5.90 -6.86 7.89
CA THR A 156 -4.90 -6.39 6.92
C THR A 156 -5.60 -6.17 5.58
N ALA A 157 -5.30 -5.07 4.89
CA ALA A 157 -5.80 -4.85 3.53
C ALA A 157 -4.91 -5.53 2.50
N LEU A 158 -5.47 -5.93 1.36
CA LEU A 158 -4.70 -6.44 0.23
C LEU A 158 -4.67 -5.41 -0.90
N GLU A 159 -3.50 -5.22 -1.49
CA GLU A 159 -3.34 -4.20 -2.52
C GLU A 159 -3.87 -4.65 -3.89
N LEU A 160 -4.63 -3.77 -4.55
CA LEU A 160 -4.86 -3.79 -5.99
C LEU A 160 -3.91 -2.78 -6.64
N ASN A 161 -2.79 -3.26 -7.14
CA ASN A 161 -1.68 -2.41 -7.57
C ASN A 161 -1.82 -2.02 -9.05
N ASN A 162 -1.94 -0.71 -9.34
CA ASN A 162 -2.07 -0.22 -10.72
C ASN A 162 -0.77 -0.44 -11.51
N GLY A 163 0.39 -0.26 -10.87
CA GLY A 163 1.70 -0.54 -11.46
C GLY A 163 1.89 -1.99 -11.92
N SER A 164 1.17 -2.95 -11.33
CA SER A 164 1.16 -4.35 -11.80
C SER A 164 0.52 -4.52 -13.17
N LEU A 165 -0.44 -3.67 -13.52
CA LEU A 165 -1.22 -3.76 -14.77
C LEU A 165 -0.53 -3.05 -15.94
N ASN A 166 0.49 -2.23 -15.67
CA ASN A 166 1.27 -1.55 -16.70
C ASN A 166 1.96 -2.58 -17.63
N PRO A 167 1.85 -2.47 -18.97
CA PRO A 167 2.49 -3.38 -19.92
C PRO A 167 4.03 -3.47 -19.82
N LEU A 168 4.67 -2.46 -19.22
CA LEU A 168 6.11 -2.42 -18.97
C LEU A 168 6.50 -3.04 -17.62
N SER A 169 5.52 -3.46 -16.80
CA SER A 169 5.76 -4.12 -15.53
C SER A 169 6.54 -5.43 -15.72
N THR A 170 7.42 -5.72 -14.76
CA THR A 170 8.18 -6.97 -14.74
C THR A 170 7.48 -8.09 -13.97
N ARG A 171 6.36 -7.78 -13.29
CA ARG A 171 5.52 -8.76 -12.58
C ARG A 171 4.90 -9.73 -13.59
N LYS A 172 4.82 -11.01 -13.23
CA LYS A 172 4.28 -12.06 -14.11
C LYS A 172 2.86 -12.41 -13.68
N GLY A 173 1.96 -12.57 -14.65
CA GLY A 173 0.61 -13.06 -14.37
C GLY A 173 -0.32 -12.06 -13.65
N ALA A 174 0.12 -10.81 -13.44
CA ALA A 174 -0.58 -9.77 -12.67
C ALA A 174 -2.10 -9.73 -12.88
N ARG A 175 -2.55 -9.51 -14.12
CA ARG A 175 -4.00 -9.41 -14.40
C ARG A 175 -4.79 -10.65 -13.97
N LYS A 176 -4.27 -11.86 -14.23
CA LYS A 176 -4.91 -13.13 -13.85
C LYS A 176 -4.94 -13.27 -12.32
N ASN A 177 -3.85 -12.93 -11.66
CA ASN A 177 -3.72 -13.05 -10.21
C ASN A 177 -4.61 -12.03 -9.50
N ILE A 178 -4.72 -10.81 -10.02
CA ILE A 178 -5.65 -9.78 -9.53
C ILE A 178 -7.10 -10.28 -9.59
N VAL A 179 -7.55 -10.93 -10.67
CA VAL A 179 -8.91 -11.50 -10.72
C VAL A 179 -9.11 -12.51 -9.59
N THR A 180 -8.16 -13.43 -9.41
CA THR A 180 -8.21 -14.46 -8.36
C THR A 180 -8.23 -13.82 -6.96
N LEU A 181 -7.40 -12.80 -6.74
CA LEU A 181 -7.34 -12.02 -5.51
C LEU A 181 -8.68 -11.33 -5.21
N LEU A 182 -9.26 -10.63 -6.19
CA LEU A 182 -10.53 -9.92 -6.03
C LEU A 182 -11.69 -10.89 -5.76
N GLU A 183 -11.72 -12.06 -6.40
CA GLU A 183 -12.70 -13.10 -6.10
C GLU A 183 -12.59 -13.59 -4.64
N ALA A 184 -11.36 -13.83 -4.18
CA ALA A 184 -11.09 -14.23 -2.80
C ALA A 184 -11.47 -13.12 -1.79
N CYS A 185 -11.09 -11.88 -2.05
CA CYS A 185 -11.45 -10.74 -1.19
C CYS A 185 -12.96 -10.53 -1.11
N ARG A 186 -13.70 -10.74 -2.21
CA ARG A 186 -15.18 -10.72 -2.17
C ARG A 186 -15.73 -11.81 -1.26
N LYS A 187 -15.19 -13.04 -1.36
CA LYS A 187 -15.63 -14.19 -0.55
C LYS A 187 -15.45 -13.95 0.94
N TYR A 188 -14.31 -13.38 1.35
CA TYR A 188 -13.98 -13.16 2.77
C TYR A 188 -14.29 -11.75 3.29
N LYS A 189 -14.79 -10.86 2.43
CA LYS A 189 -15.00 -9.43 2.72
C LYS A 189 -13.72 -8.71 3.14
N THR A 190 -12.59 -9.12 2.57
CA THR A 190 -11.28 -8.51 2.80
C THR A 190 -11.23 -7.15 2.11
N MET A 191 -10.78 -6.12 2.84
CA MET A 191 -10.65 -4.78 2.26
C MET A 191 -9.51 -4.71 1.25
N ILE A 192 -9.74 -3.99 0.16
CA ILE A 192 -8.75 -3.66 -0.86
C ILE A 192 -8.29 -2.21 -0.71
N LEU A 193 -6.99 -2.00 -0.85
CA LEU A 193 -6.40 -0.69 -1.09
C LEU A 193 -5.87 -0.66 -2.53
N MET A 194 -6.34 0.27 -3.36
CA MET A 194 -5.66 0.56 -4.62
C MET A 194 -4.39 1.37 -4.33
N GLY A 195 -3.27 1.00 -4.96
CA GLY A 195 -2.00 1.72 -4.88
C GLY A 195 -1.45 1.92 -6.30
N THR A 196 -0.88 3.09 -6.58
CA THR A 196 -0.27 3.32 -7.89
C THR A 196 1.12 2.71 -8.00
N ASP A 197 1.81 2.55 -6.86
CA ASP A 197 3.21 2.12 -6.80
C ASP A 197 4.11 3.09 -7.58
N SER A 198 3.79 4.38 -7.45
CA SER A 198 4.38 5.44 -8.26
C SER A 198 5.85 5.64 -7.91
N HIS A 199 6.71 5.44 -8.90
CA HIS A 199 8.15 5.76 -8.83
C HIS A 199 8.48 7.09 -9.52
N ILE A 200 7.48 7.75 -10.09
CA ILE A 200 7.57 9.09 -10.66
C ILE A 200 6.20 9.76 -10.52
N CYS A 201 6.19 11.07 -10.27
CA CYS A 201 4.97 11.79 -9.89
C CYS A 201 3.86 11.77 -10.95
N TYR A 202 4.18 11.50 -12.22
CA TYR A 202 3.21 11.43 -13.32
C TYR A 202 2.23 10.27 -13.20
N GLU A 203 2.49 9.26 -12.36
CA GLU A 203 1.62 8.10 -12.16
C GLU A 203 0.75 8.22 -10.90
N ILE A 204 0.98 9.25 -10.07
CA ILE A 204 0.28 9.40 -8.80
C ILE A 204 -1.21 9.63 -9.04
N GLY A 205 -2.05 8.88 -8.35
CA GLY A 205 -3.51 8.96 -8.49
C GLY A 205 -4.07 8.42 -9.81
N HIS A 206 -3.23 7.87 -10.70
CA HIS A 206 -3.68 7.19 -11.92
C HIS A 206 -4.05 5.75 -11.60
N PHE A 207 -5.36 5.52 -11.43
CA PHE A 207 -5.96 4.24 -11.04
C PHE A 207 -6.81 3.64 -12.17
N GLU A 208 -6.65 4.09 -13.41
CA GLU A 208 -7.53 3.75 -14.53
C GLU A 208 -7.64 2.23 -14.74
N ASP A 209 -6.51 1.51 -14.69
CA ASP A 209 -6.46 0.05 -14.87
C ASP A 209 -7.07 -0.68 -13.67
N SER A 210 -6.76 -0.25 -12.44
CA SER A 210 -7.36 -0.81 -11.23
C SER A 210 -8.88 -0.61 -11.21
N MET A 211 -9.36 0.57 -11.61
CA MET A 211 -10.79 0.88 -11.75
C MET A 211 -11.46 0.03 -12.83
N GLU A 212 -10.76 -0.27 -13.94
CA GLU A 212 -11.23 -1.20 -14.96
C GLU A 212 -11.37 -2.62 -14.38
N MET A 213 -10.35 -3.12 -13.68
CA MET A 213 -10.39 -4.43 -13.04
C MET A 213 -11.56 -4.57 -12.06
N LEU A 214 -11.81 -3.56 -11.23
CA LEU A 214 -12.94 -3.56 -10.29
C LEU A 214 -14.29 -3.63 -11.02
N ARG A 215 -14.45 -2.91 -12.13
CA ARG A 215 -15.67 -2.94 -12.96
C ARG A 215 -15.85 -4.28 -13.65
N GLU A 216 -14.80 -4.84 -14.24
CA GLU A 216 -14.84 -6.10 -14.98
C GLU A 216 -15.32 -7.26 -14.12
N VAL A 217 -14.88 -7.30 -12.85
CA VAL A 217 -15.27 -8.36 -11.94
C VAL A 217 -16.53 -8.03 -11.14
N ASP A 218 -17.11 -6.83 -11.26
CA ASP A 218 -18.21 -6.33 -10.42
C ASP A 218 -17.85 -6.39 -8.91
N PHE A 219 -16.72 -5.77 -8.54
CA PHE A 219 -16.22 -5.79 -7.16
C PHE A 219 -17.02 -4.82 -6.27
N PRO A 220 -17.42 -5.23 -5.05
CA PRO A 220 -18.17 -4.37 -4.12
C PRO A 220 -17.37 -3.13 -3.71
N GLU A 221 -17.90 -1.96 -4.05
CA GLU A 221 -17.28 -0.66 -3.81
C GLU A 221 -17.09 -0.37 -2.32
N GLU A 222 -17.90 -0.95 -1.44
CA GLU A 222 -17.77 -0.84 0.02
C GLU A 222 -16.50 -1.50 0.57
N LEU A 223 -15.90 -2.44 -0.17
CA LEU A 223 -14.65 -3.10 0.20
C LEU A 223 -13.40 -2.36 -0.30
N VAL A 224 -13.55 -1.22 -0.99
CA VAL A 224 -12.42 -0.45 -1.51
C VAL A 224 -12.20 0.80 -0.65
N ILE A 225 -11.00 0.92 -0.07
CA ILE A 225 -10.66 1.99 0.88
C ILE A 225 -10.60 3.35 0.19
N ASN A 226 -10.09 3.40 -1.04
CA ASN A 226 -9.79 4.66 -1.73
C ASN A 226 -11.03 5.52 -2.02
N PHE A 227 -12.24 4.96 -1.97
CA PHE A 227 -13.47 5.69 -2.29
C PHE A 227 -14.10 6.44 -1.10
N ASP A 228 -13.67 6.15 0.13
CA ASP A 228 -14.29 6.71 1.34
C ASP A 228 -13.25 6.91 2.44
N LEU A 229 -12.99 8.17 2.79
CA LEU A 229 -12.02 8.54 3.83
C LEU A 229 -12.39 7.98 5.21
N ASN A 230 -13.64 7.62 5.47
CA ASN A 230 -14.04 6.96 6.72
C ASN A 230 -13.45 5.54 6.84
N ARG A 231 -12.99 4.95 5.73
CA ARG A 231 -12.36 3.62 5.68
C ARG A 231 -10.84 3.69 5.81
N LEU A 232 -10.24 4.88 5.63
CA LEU A 232 -8.80 5.07 5.76
C LEU A 232 -8.22 4.57 7.10
N PRO A 233 -8.89 4.72 8.26
CA PRO A 233 -8.42 4.10 9.50
C PRO A 233 -8.16 2.59 9.44
N TYR A 234 -8.73 1.86 8.47
CA TYR A 234 -8.51 0.43 8.30
C TYR A 234 -7.05 0.08 8.02
N VAL A 235 -6.33 0.96 7.31
CA VAL A 235 -4.93 0.76 6.93
C VAL A 235 -3.95 1.57 7.78
N LEU A 236 -4.42 2.23 8.83
CA LEU A 236 -3.58 3.01 9.74
C LEU A 236 -3.33 2.25 11.04
N ARG A 237 -2.11 2.39 11.56
CA ARG A 237 -1.71 1.86 12.85
C ARG A 237 -2.37 2.66 13.97
N THR A 238 -2.77 1.97 15.04
CA THR A 238 -3.78 2.36 16.05
C THR A 238 -3.56 3.72 16.74
N ARG A 239 -2.33 4.25 16.78
CA ARG A 239 -2.04 5.57 17.36
C ARG A 239 -2.47 6.75 16.47
N HIS A 240 -2.71 6.54 15.17
CA HIS A 240 -2.91 7.62 14.18
C HIS A 240 -4.32 7.61 13.56
N ALA A 241 -5.04 6.50 13.67
CA ALA A 241 -6.42 6.34 13.22
C ALA A 241 -7.41 7.36 13.84
N LEU A 242 -7.18 7.78 15.09
CA LEU A 242 -8.03 8.72 15.82
C LEU A 242 -7.93 10.17 15.28
N GLU A 243 -6.76 10.57 14.78
CA GLU A 243 -6.52 11.92 14.25
C GLU A 243 -7.14 12.09 12.85
N VAL A 244 -7.04 11.05 12.02
CA VAL A 244 -7.63 11.04 10.66
C VAL A 244 -9.16 10.96 10.72
N ALA A 245 -9.72 10.22 11.68
CA ALA A 245 -11.17 10.17 11.90
C ALA A 245 -11.77 11.54 12.29
N ALA A 246 -11.01 12.44 12.92
CA ALA A 246 -11.47 13.82 13.19
C ALA A 246 -11.61 14.67 11.91
N MET A 247 -10.76 14.42 10.90
CA MET A 247 -10.79 15.15 9.63
C MET A 247 -12.00 14.81 8.75
N SER A 248 -12.41 13.54 8.72
CA SER A 248 -13.61 13.10 7.99
C SER A 248 -14.90 13.80 8.48
N ARG A 249 -14.86 14.36 9.69
CA ARG A 249 -15.95 15.11 10.33
C ARG A 249 -15.89 16.62 10.10
N GLY A 250 -14.88 17.14 9.38
CA GLY A 250 -14.71 18.58 9.16
C GLY A 250 -14.35 19.37 10.43
N GLU A 251 -13.90 18.69 11.48
CA GLU A 251 -13.48 19.34 12.72
C GLU A 251 -12.05 19.86 12.51
N LYS A 252 -11.89 21.19 12.49
CA LYS A 252 -10.56 21.82 12.51
C LYS A 252 -9.85 21.36 13.78
N SER A 253 -8.67 20.75 13.62
CA SER A 253 -7.75 20.55 14.75
C SER A 253 -7.47 21.92 15.37
N GLY A 254 -7.83 22.08 16.63
CA GLY A 254 -7.59 23.30 17.40
C GLY A 254 -6.11 23.68 17.40
N GLU A 255 -5.88 24.99 17.43
CA GLU A 255 -4.59 25.69 17.49
C GLU A 255 -3.64 25.17 18.57
#